data_AF-A0AAU0YKJ8-F1
#
_entry.id   AF-A0AAU0YKJ8-F1
#
_cell.length_a   1.000
_cell.length_b   1.000
_cell.length_c   1.000
_cell.angle_alpha   90.00
_cell.angle_beta   90.00
_cell.angle_gamma   90.00
#
_symmetry.space_group_name_H-M   'P 1'
#
loop_
_entity.id
_entity.type
_entity.pdbx_description
1 polymer ?
#
loop_
_entity_poly.entity_id
_entity_poly.type
_entity_poly.pdbx_seq_one_letter_code
_entity_poly.pdbx_strand_id
1 'polypeptide(L)'
;MHSKLYRPEEAASVYLMSELWVWCGRDQASGWGGALGAKTGLLGYADNDVSDQLRRVGPADLARTTGQSMAARRCVAAVSVRARLVAVAATSLLAASCGTLDDPVKDRWESRTEFSSCGKVSLAQGDEMQKQAVPEIVCLRRALKSGESAELKVTHPTVEGDPIREYYRLTPQGELEVYTDSTDDRYTDQKWSFAECYTPEWLAEISCDQ
;
A
#
# COMPACT_ATOMS: atom_id res chain seq x y z
N MET A 1 28.86 44.89 -13.35
CA MET A 1 29.86 44.54 -12.30
C MET A 1 29.15 44.57 -10.94
N HIS A 2 28.58 43.45 -10.52
CA HIS A 2 28.17 43.22 -9.13
C HIS A 2 28.12 41.70 -8.92
N SER A 3 29.27 41.11 -8.59
CA SER A 3 29.37 39.73 -8.17
C SER A 3 28.99 39.65 -6.69
N LYS A 4 27.88 39.00 -6.37
CA LYS A 4 27.55 38.61 -4.99
C LYS A 4 28.37 37.36 -4.66
N LEU A 5 29.26 37.51 -3.68
CA LEU A 5 29.97 36.43 -3.01
C LEU A 5 28.97 35.53 -2.26
N TYR A 6 28.98 34.23 -2.58
CA TYR A 6 28.26 33.19 -1.85
C TYR A 6 29.13 32.76 -0.65
N ARG A 7 28.59 32.82 0.57
CA ARG A 7 29.25 32.34 1.80
C ARG A 7 28.91 30.86 1.99
N PRO A 8 29.90 29.95 2.12
CA PRO A 8 29.66 28.55 2.45
C PRO A 8 30.00 28.30 3.93
N GLU A 9 29.11 28.65 4.86
CA GLU A 9 29.31 28.35 6.28
C GLU A 9 27.99 28.05 6.99
N GLU A 10 27.24 27.04 6.52
CA GLU A 10 26.27 26.28 7.35
C GLU A 10 26.15 24.84 6.82
N ALA A 11 27.24 24.08 6.96
CA ALA A 11 27.26 22.64 6.72
C ALA A 11 27.86 21.94 7.95
N ALA A 12 27.17 22.04 9.08
CA ALA A 12 27.42 21.21 10.25
C ALA A 12 26.18 21.25 11.14
N SER A 13 25.42 20.15 11.14
CA SER A 13 24.64 19.66 12.31
C SER A 13 23.38 18.90 11.89
N VAL A 14 23.51 17.74 11.22
CA VAL A 14 22.60 16.60 11.42
C VAL A 14 23.37 15.29 11.14
N TYR A 15 24.30 14.93 12.02
CA TYR A 15 24.83 13.57 12.11
C TYR A 15 24.66 13.17 13.57
N LEU A 16 23.56 12.50 13.88
CA LEU A 16 23.31 11.66 15.08
C LEU A 16 21.80 11.50 15.27
N MET A 17 21.19 10.55 14.55
CA MET A 17 20.03 9.75 15.03
C MET A 17 19.90 8.55 14.09
N SER A 18 20.90 7.67 14.12
CA SER A 18 20.90 6.42 13.38
C SER A 18 21.20 5.27 14.35
N GLU A 19 20.36 5.10 15.37
CA GLU A 19 20.27 3.87 16.16
C GLU A 19 18.84 3.75 16.74
N LEU A 20 18.33 2.51 16.77
CA LEU A 20 17.02 2.05 17.24
C LEU A 20 15.90 2.03 16.20
N TRP A 21 15.92 1.03 15.31
CA TRP A 21 14.80 0.09 15.18
C TRP A 21 15.33 -1.31 14.85
N VAL A 22 15.37 -2.13 15.90
CA VAL A 22 15.67 -3.56 15.90
C VAL A 22 14.34 -4.26 16.18
N TRP A 23 13.98 -5.22 15.32
CA TRP A 23 12.96 -6.28 15.46
C TRP A 23 11.47 -5.93 15.25
N CYS A 24 10.92 -6.37 14.11
CA CYS A 24 10.04 -7.55 14.11
C CYS A 24 9.91 -8.19 12.71
N GLY A 25 10.42 -9.42 12.55
CA GLY A 25 9.88 -10.39 11.60
C GLY A 25 10.57 -10.55 10.25
N ARG A 26 11.58 -11.43 10.16
CA ARG A 26 11.59 -12.57 9.21
C ARG A 26 12.70 -13.58 9.54
N ASP A 27 12.30 -14.67 10.18
CA ASP A 27 12.97 -15.97 10.02
C ASP A 27 12.83 -16.42 8.56
N GLN A 28 13.95 -16.46 7.84
CA GLN A 28 14.35 -17.44 6.81
C GLN A 28 15.37 -16.81 5.86
N ALA A 29 16.65 -17.00 6.19
CA ALA A 29 17.70 -17.02 5.19
C ALA A 29 18.72 -18.08 5.62
N SER A 30 18.53 -19.28 5.11
CA SER A 30 19.56 -20.31 5.03
C SER A 30 20.75 -19.74 4.26
N GLY A 31 21.88 -19.62 4.94
CA GLY A 31 23.13 -19.18 4.35
C GLY A 31 23.60 -20.12 3.24
N TRP A 32 23.80 -19.56 2.05
CA TRP A 32 24.66 -20.15 1.03
C TRP A 32 26.00 -19.42 1.07
N GLY A 33 26.99 -20.10 1.64
CA GLY A 33 28.38 -19.72 1.55
C GLY A 33 28.97 -20.14 0.20
N GLY A 34 29.60 -19.16 -0.46
CA GLY A 34 30.85 -19.24 -1.23
C GLY A 34 31.07 -20.38 -2.24
N ALA A 35 31.38 -20.00 -3.48
CA ALA A 35 32.71 -20.25 -4.06
C ALA A 35 32.81 -19.66 -5.48
N LEU A 36 33.83 -18.85 -5.68
CA LEU A 36 34.37 -18.47 -6.99
C LEU A 36 34.81 -19.74 -7.75
N GLY A 37 34.37 -19.88 -8.99
CA GLY A 37 34.80 -20.97 -9.88
C GLY A 37 34.55 -20.64 -11.34
N ALA A 38 35.55 -20.07 -12.00
CA ALA A 38 35.59 -19.96 -13.45
C ALA A 38 35.59 -21.37 -14.10
N LYS A 39 34.68 -21.62 -15.04
CA LYS A 39 34.82 -22.70 -16.03
C LYS A 39 34.00 -22.42 -17.29
N THR A 40 34.73 -22.08 -18.35
CA THR A 40 34.39 -22.36 -19.75
C THR A 40 33.97 -23.82 -19.95
N GLY A 41 32.92 -24.06 -20.74
CA GLY A 41 32.63 -25.40 -21.27
C GLY A 41 31.21 -25.60 -21.81
N LEU A 42 31.12 -25.66 -23.14
CA LEU A 42 30.30 -26.53 -24.00
C LEU A 42 28.88 -27.00 -23.57
N LEU A 43 27.96 -26.82 -24.53
CA LEU A 43 26.94 -27.77 -25.06
C LEU A 43 26.33 -28.80 -24.09
N GLY A 44 25.00 -28.75 -23.92
CA GLY A 44 24.25 -29.82 -23.28
C GLY A 44 22.73 -29.67 -23.43
N TYR A 45 22.20 -30.37 -24.42
CA TYR A 45 20.79 -30.75 -24.63
C TYR A 45 20.23 -31.51 -23.41
N ALA A 46 18.97 -31.27 -22.98
CA ALA A 46 18.11 -32.31 -22.38
C ALA A 46 16.67 -31.80 -22.14
N ASP A 47 15.79 -32.34 -22.98
CA ASP A 47 14.36 -32.58 -22.77
C ASP A 47 14.11 -33.43 -21.51
N ASN A 48 13.03 -33.18 -20.76
CA ASN A 48 12.47 -34.13 -19.76
C ASN A 48 10.98 -33.82 -19.51
N ASP A 49 10.14 -34.42 -20.36
CA ASP A 49 9.29 -35.57 -20.02
C ASP A 49 8.63 -35.65 -18.60
N VAL A 50 7.28 -35.57 -18.63
CA VAL A 50 6.25 -36.42 -17.99
C VAL A 50 6.36 -36.85 -16.52
N SER A 51 5.30 -36.54 -15.75
CA SER A 51 4.56 -37.43 -14.81
C SER A 51 3.35 -36.62 -14.28
N ASP A 52 2.10 -36.81 -14.69
CA ASP A 52 1.18 -37.93 -14.42
C ASP A 52 1.26 -38.54 -13.01
N GLN A 53 0.43 -38.04 -12.09
CA GLN A 53 0.02 -38.74 -10.85
C GLN A 53 -1.45 -38.39 -10.54
N LEU A 54 -2.34 -39.15 -11.16
CA LEU A 54 -3.65 -39.53 -10.62
C LEU A 54 -3.52 -40.17 -9.23
N ARG A 55 -4.29 -39.70 -8.24
CA ARG A 55 -4.85 -40.42 -7.06
C ARG A 55 -5.50 -39.36 -6.14
N ARG A 56 -6.65 -39.52 -5.50
CA ARG A 56 -7.43 -40.71 -5.11
C ARG A 56 -8.85 -40.23 -4.76
N VAL A 57 -9.83 -41.01 -5.21
CA VAL A 57 -11.22 -41.00 -4.77
C VAL A 57 -11.33 -41.48 -3.32
N GLY A 58 -12.24 -40.90 -2.53
CA GLY A 58 -12.68 -41.42 -1.24
C GLY A 58 -14.02 -40.79 -0.80
N PRO A 59 -15.12 -41.57 -0.66
CA PRO A 59 -16.43 -41.10 -0.20
C PRO A 59 -16.76 -41.53 1.25
N ALA A 60 -17.93 -41.05 1.73
CA ALA A 60 -18.65 -41.39 2.99
C ALA A 60 -18.07 -40.72 4.27
N ASP A 61 -18.86 -40.17 5.20
CA ASP A 61 -20.03 -40.78 5.84
C ASP A 61 -21.05 -39.78 6.42
N LEU A 62 -22.29 -40.27 6.47
CA LEU A 62 -23.47 -39.77 7.17
C LEU A 62 -23.29 -39.80 8.70
N ALA A 63 -23.67 -38.71 9.39
CA ALA A 63 -24.07 -38.78 10.79
C ALA A 63 -25.36 -37.98 11.02
N ARG A 64 -26.46 -38.70 10.83
CA ARG A 64 -27.84 -38.38 11.21
C ARG A 64 -27.97 -38.55 12.73
N THR A 65 -28.29 -37.50 13.46
CA THR A 65 -28.78 -37.60 14.84
C THR A 65 -30.16 -36.96 14.96
N THR A 66 -31.18 -37.80 14.79
CA THR A 66 -32.52 -37.56 15.32
C THR A 66 -32.53 -37.84 16.82
N GLY A 67 -32.92 -36.85 17.62
CA GLY A 67 -33.17 -36.98 19.05
C GLY A 67 -34.29 -36.05 19.48
N GLN A 68 -35.54 -36.42 19.18
CA GLN A 68 -36.71 -35.89 19.85
C GLN A 68 -36.81 -36.56 21.24
N SER A 69 -36.92 -35.77 22.31
CA SER A 69 -37.73 -36.16 23.45
C SER A 69 -38.37 -34.95 24.10
N MET A 70 -39.70 -34.99 24.06
CA MET A 70 -40.62 -34.09 24.73
C MET A 70 -40.52 -34.21 26.25
N ALA A 71 -40.77 -33.08 26.92
CA ALA A 71 -41.68 -32.91 28.06
C ALA A 71 -41.05 -32.02 29.13
N ALA A 72 -41.61 -30.82 29.31
CA ALA A 72 -42.27 -30.44 30.55
C ALA A 72 -42.42 -28.92 30.67
N ARG A 73 -43.68 -28.53 30.83
CA ARG A 73 -44.16 -27.42 31.67
C ARG A 73 -43.83 -26.00 31.18
N ARG A 74 -44.83 -25.49 30.44
CA ARG A 74 -45.19 -24.08 30.41
C ARG A 74 -45.35 -23.55 31.85
N CYS A 75 -44.36 -22.82 32.34
CA CYS A 75 -44.57 -21.76 33.31
C CYS A 75 -44.53 -20.45 32.53
N VAL A 76 -45.69 -19.99 32.06
CA VAL A 76 -45.86 -18.62 31.59
C VAL A 76 -45.84 -17.75 32.84
N ALA A 77 -44.63 -17.42 33.32
CA ALA A 77 -44.48 -16.28 34.20
C ALA A 77 -44.91 -15.06 33.38
N ALA A 78 -45.94 -14.38 33.84
CA ALA A 78 -46.36 -13.08 33.35
C ALA A 78 -45.23 -12.08 33.61
N VAL A 79 -44.20 -12.10 32.77
CA VAL A 79 -43.16 -11.09 32.75
C VAL A 79 -43.76 -9.90 32.01
N SER A 80 -44.12 -8.89 32.80
CA SER A 80 -44.53 -7.55 32.42
C SER A 80 -44.05 -7.14 31.02
N VAL A 81 -45.02 -6.83 30.15
CA VAL A 81 -44.80 -6.36 28.77
C VAL A 81 -43.90 -5.11 28.70
N ARG A 82 -43.71 -4.39 29.83
CA ARG A 82 -42.80 -3.24 29.93
C ARG A 82 -41.31 -3.58 30.10
N ALA A 83 -40.94 -4.83 30.39
CA ALA A 83 -39.54 -5.22 30.60
C ALA A 83 -38.87 -5.89 29.38
N ARG A 84 -39.62 -6.20 28.32
CA ARG A 84 -39.07 -6.83 27.09
C ARG A 84 -38.73 -5.86 25.96
N LEU A 85 -39.08 -4.58 26.09
CA LEU A 85 -38.67 -3.54 25.13
C LEU A 85 -37.26 -2.99 25.36
N VAL A 86 -36.64 -3.25 26.53
CA VAL A 86 -35.27 -2.79 26.82
C VAL A 86 -34.21 -3.84 26.48
N ALA A 87 -34.56 -5.14 26.52
CA ALA A 87 -33.59 -6.22 26.32
C ALA A 87 -33.25 -6.53 24.85
N VAL A 88 -34.07 -6.10 23.89
CA VAL A 88 -33.82 -6.31 22.45
C VAL A 88 -33.04 -5.14 21.82
N ALA A 89 -33.07 -3.95 22.41
CA ALA A 89 -32.32 -2.80 21.92
C ALA A 89 -30.82 -2.85 22.27
N ALA A 90 -30.42 -3.63 23.30
CA ALA A 90 -29.04 -3.65 23.79
C ALA A 90 -28.11 -4.65 23.07
N THR A 91 -28.65 -5.63 22.32
CA THR A 91 -27.82 -6.67 21.66
C THR A 91 -27.53 -6.40 20.18
N SER A 92 -28.23 -5.44 19.55
CA SER A 92 -28.02 -5.11 18.13
C SER A 92 -26.86 -4.14 17.86
N LEU A 93 -26.25 -3.57 18.90
CA LEU A 93 -25.16 -2.58 18.78
C LEU A 93 -23.75 -3.20 18.61
N LEU A 94 -23.59 -4.52 18.75
CA LEU A 94 -22.27 -5.18 18.71
C LEU A 94 -21.92 -5.83 17.37
N ALA A 95 -22.82 -5.81 16.39
CA ALA A 95 -22.57 -6.43 15.07
C ALA A 95 -22.16 -5.42 13.97
N ALA A 96 -21.93 -4.16 14.32
CA ALA A 96 -21.63 -3.09 13.36
C ALA A 96 -20.19 -2.55 13.45
N SER A 97 -19.27 -3.17 14.20
CA SER A 97 -17.84 -2.97 13.96
C SER A 97 -17.38 -3.97 12.90
N CYS A 98 -17.90 -3.80 11.67
CA CYS A 98 -17.21 -4.33 10.52
C CYS A 98 -15.90 -3.55 10.48
N GLY A 99 -14.81 -4.19 10.91
CA GLY A 99 -13.50 -3.56 10.97
C GLY A 99 -13.18 -3.03 9.59
N THR A 100 -13.23 -1.71 9.44
CA THR A 100 -12.40 -1.06 8.44
C THR A 100 -11.00 -1.54 8.75
N LEU A 101 -10.39 -2.26 7.81
CA LEU A 101 -8.96 -2.51 7.88
C LEU A 101 -8.33 -1.13 7.81
N ASP A 102 -8.04 -0.57 8.99
CA ASP A 102 -7.48 0.77 9.13
C ASP A 102 -6.14 0.76 8.39
N ASP A 103 -6.10 1.51 7.28
CA ASP A 103 -4.89 1.70 6.50
C ASP A 103 -4.28 3.03 7.00
N PRO A 104 -3.20 3.00 7.79
CA PRO A 104 -2.65 4.20 8.39
C PRO A 104 -2.13 5.19 7.33
N VAL A 105 -1.77 4.72 6.14
CA VAL A 105 -1.35 5.59 5.04
C VAL A 105 -2.56 6.31 4.45
N LYS A 106 -3.68 5.58 4.27
CA LYS A 106 -4.94 6.17 3.86
C LYS A 106 -5.40 7.23 4.87
N ASP A 107 -5.37 6.93 6.16
CA ASP A 107 -5.78 7.88 7.21
C ASP A 107 -4.89 9.14 7.19
N ARG A 108 -3.58 8.97 7.03
CA ARG A 108 -2.65 10.10 6.84
C ARG A 108 -2.99 10.90 5.60
N TRP A 109 -3.33 10.26 4.49
CA TRP A 109 -3.74 10.93 3.26
C TRP A 109 -5.04 11.70 3.46
N GLU A 110 -6.08 11.11 4.04
CA GLU A 110 -7.40 11.74 4.21
C GLU A 110 -7.36 12.91 5.22
N SER A 111 -6.46 12.85 6.20
CA SER A 111 -6.29 13.90 7.21
C SER A 111 -5.26 14.99 6.84
N ARG A 112 -4.59 14.88 5.69
CA ARG A 112 -3.54 15.80 5.28
C ARG A 112 -4.07 17.22 5.01
N THR A 113 -3.17 18.20 5.08
CA THR A 113 -3.44 19.54 4.53
C THR A 113 -3.29 19.52 3.02
N GLU A 114 -4.32 19.95 2.27
CA GLU A 114 -4.25 20.07 0.82
C GLU A 114 -3.32 21.22 0.41
N PHE A 115 -2.45 20.99 -0.59
CA PHE A 115 -1.65 22.05 -1.22
C PHE A 115 -2.25 22.53 -2.56
N SER A 116 -1.64 23.57 -3.13
CA SER A 116 -2.02 24.11 -4.44
C SER A 116 -1.92 23.03 -5.51
N SER A 117 -2.99 22.79 -6.26
CA SER A 117 -2.97 21.76 -7.30
C SER A 117 -2.18 22.20 -8.53
N CYS A 118 -1.25 21.37 -8.97
CA CYS A 118 -0.59 21.45 -10.26
C CYS A 118 -1.37 20.76 -11.38
N GLY A 119 -2.50 20.11 -11.08
CA GLY A 119 -3.37 19.48 -12.06
C GLY A 119 -3.59 17.99 -11.80
N LYS A 120 -4.22 17.35 -12.79
CA LYS A 120 -4.50 15.91 -12.81
C LYS A 120 -4.11 15.37 -14.18
N VAL A 121 -3.39 14.25 -14.22
CA VAL A 121 -2.95 13.60 -15.45
C VAL A 121 -3.43 12.15 -15.48
N SER A 122 -3.92 11.72 -16.63
CA SER A 122 -4.22 10.32 -16.91
C SER A 122 -3.25 9.83 -17.97
N LEU A 123 -2.47 8.81 -17.63
CA LEU A 123 -1.51 8.17 -18.52
C LEU A 123 -2.14 6.89 -19.08
N ALA A 124 -1.90 6.60 -20.35
CA ALA A 124 -2.18 5.28 -20.92
C ALA A 124 -1.06 4.29 -20.55
N GLN A 125 -1.29 3.00 -20.83
CA GLN A 125 -0.25 2.00 -20.66
C GLN A 125 0.95 2.31 -21.55
N GLY A 126 2.15 2.34 -20.96
CA GLY A 126 3.40 2.65 -21.66
C GLY A 126 3.63 4.15 -21.91
N ASP A 127 2.75 5.03 -21.45
CA ASP A 127 3.01 6.47 -21.47
C ASP A 127 4.07 6.84 -20.43
N GLU A 128 4.98 7.72 -20.84
CA GLU A 128 5.97 8.32 -19.94
C GLU A 128 5.44 9.64 -19.38
N MET A 129 5.45 9.77 -18.05
CA MET A 129 4.96 10.96 -17.35
C MET A 129 5.64 12.25 -17.85
N GLN A 130 6.94 12.20 -18.15
CA GLN A 130 7.73 13.35 -18.61
C GLN A 130 7.29 13.87 -19.97
N LYS A 131 6.65 13.03 -20.78
CA LYS A 131 6.12 13.39 -22.10
C LYS A 131 4.69 13.89 -22.02
N GLN A 132 3.86 13.24 -21.20
CA GLN A 132 2.43 13.53 -21.14
C GLN A 132 2.04 14.58 -20.09
N ALA A 133 2.79 14.70 -18.99
CA ALA A 133 2.52 15.60 -17.86
C ALA A 133 3.44 16.84 -17.83
N VAL A 134 3.94 17.28 -18.99
CA VAL A 134 4.90 18.40 -19.08
C VAL A 134 4.43 19.65 -18.32
N PRO A 135 3.19 20.17 -18.51
CA PRO A 135 2.78 21.40 -17.83
C PRO A 135 2.66 21.22 -16.31
N GLU A 136 2.19 20.06 -15.85
CA GLU A 136 2.05 19.74 -14.43
C GLU A 136 3.42 19.61 -13.74
N ILE A 137 4.38 18.96 -14.40
CA ILE A 137 5.76 18.86 -13.92
C ILE A 137 6.40 20.25 -13.86
N VAL A 138 6.17 21.11 -14.85
CA VAL A 138 6.65 22.50 -14.83
C VAL A 138 6.06 23.27 -13.65
N CYS A 139 4.80 23.03 -13.31
CA CYS A 139 4.17 23.60 -12.12
C CYS A 139 4.86 23.15 -10.83
N LEU A 140 5.07 21.84 -10.64
CA LEU A 140 5.79 21.32 -9.45
C LEU A 140 7.20 21.90 -9.33
N ARG A 141 7.93 21.99 -10.46
CA ARG A 141 9.28 22.60 -10.49
C ARG A 141 9.26 24.07 -10.14
N ARG A 142 8.20 24.80 -10.50
CA ARG A 142 8.05 26.21 -10.12
C ARG A 142 7.81 26.32 -8.62
N ALA A 143 6.92 25.50 -8.07
CA ALA A 143 6.65 25.47 -6.63
C ALA A 143 7.94 25.21 -5.83
N LEU A 144 8.74 24.21 -6.25
CA LEU A 144 10.05 23.91 -5.65
C LEU A 144 11.00 25.11 -5.67
N LYS A 145 11.12 25.78 -6.82
CA LYS A 145 12.01 26.95 -6.95
C LYS A 145 11.54 28.14 -6.11
N SER A 146 10.24 28.27 -5.88
CA SER A 146 9.66 29.36 -5.09
C SER A 146 9.57 29.05 -3.59
N GLY A 147 9.85 27.81 -3.17
CA GLY A 147 9.60 27.35 -1.80
C GLY A 147 8.11 27.25 -1.46
N GLU A 148 7.27 27.07 -2.48
CA GLU A 148 5.83 26.86 -2.34
C GLU A 148 5.51 25.36 -2.33
N SER A 149 4.39 25.00 -1.70
CA SER A 149 3.88 23.63 -1.75
C SER A 149 2.93 23.42 -2.93
N ALA A 150 2.91 22.20 -3.47
CA ALA A 150 2.02 21.86 -4.58
C ALA A 150 1.69 20.36 -4.61
N GLU A 151 0.54 20.00 -5.20
CA GLU A 151 0.12 18.60 -5.41
C GLU A 151 -0.17 18.30 -6.89
N LEU A 152 0.31 17.18 -7.39
CA LEU A 152 -0.06 16.61 -8.70
C LEU A 152 -0.69 15.25 -8.49
N LYS A 153 -1.85 15.02 -9.11
CA LYS A 153 -2.48 13.71 -9.19
C LYS A 153 -2.19 13.05 -10.52
N VAL A 154 -1.72 11.81 -10.50
CA VAL A 154 -1.54 10.97 -11.67
C VAL A 154 -2.41 9.73 -11.55
N THR A 155 -2.95 9.26 -12.68
CA THR A 155 -3.65 7.98 -12.75
C THR A 155 -3.13 7.22 -13.95
N HIS A 156 -2.73 5.97 -13.74
CA HIS A 156 -2.25 5.09 -14.82
C HIS A 156 -2.83 3.69 -14.63
N PRO A 157 -3.12 2.95 -15.72
CA PRO A 157 -3.65 1.61 -15.62
C PRO A 157 -2.55 0.57 -15.38
N THR A 158 -2.89 -0.53 -14.71
CA THR A 158 -2.11 -1.77 -14.71
C THR A 158 -2.19 -2.47 -16.06
N VAL A 159 -1.51 -3.62 -16.19
CA VAL A 159 -1.59 -4.45 -17.40
C VAL A 159 -3.01 -4.98 -17.64
N GLU A 160 -3.74 -5.23 -16.56
CA GLU A 160 -5.12 -5.68 -16.54
C GLU A 160 -6.13 -4.54 -16.70
N GLY A 161 -5.65 -3.29 -16.68
CA GLY A 161 -6.46 -2.09 -16.87
C GLY A 161 -7.06 -1.51 -15.59
N ASP A 162 -6.73 -2.06 -14.42
CA ASP A 162 -7.19 -1.50 -13.15
C ASP A 162 -6.40 -0.19 -12.85
N PRO A 163 -7.06 0.86 -12.33
CA PRO A 163 -6.41 2.16 -12.15
C PRO A 163 -5.56 2.21 -10.88
N ILE A 164 -4.31 2.62 -11.01
CA ILE A 164 -3.46 3.08 -9.90
C ILE A 164 -3.48 4.61 -9.87
N ARG A 165 -3.63 5.18 -8.67
CA ARG A 165 -3.60 6.64 -8.46
C ARG A 165 -2.37 7.01 -7.63
N GLU A 166 -1.56 7.90 -8.17
CA GLU A 166 -0.41 8.46 -7.47
C GLU A 166 -0.62 9.93 -7.18
N TYR A 167 -0.16 10.36 -6.02
CA TYR A 167 -0.25 11.74 -5.59
C TYR A 167 1.13 12.23 -5.17
N TYR A 168 1.66 13.15 -5.97
CA TYR A 168 2.96 13.77 -5.77
C TYR A 168 2.74 15.08 -5.02
N ARG A 169 3.22 15.16 -3.78
CA ARG A 169 3.07 16.32 -2.91
C ARG A 169 4.43 16.90 -2.59
N LEU A 170 4.63 18.13 -3.02
CA LEU A 170 5.82 18.90 -2.69
C LEU A 170 5.56 19.71 -1.43
N THR A 171 6.33 19.45 -0.37
CA THR A 171 6.23 20.16 0.91
C THR A 171 6.92 21.53 0.86
N PRO A 172 6.60 22.47 1.77
CA PRO A 172 7.33 23.73 1.91
C PRO A 172 8.83 23.55 2.21
N GLN A 173 9.23 22.38 2.74
CA GLN A 173 10.62 22.01 3.01
C GLN A 173 11.36 21.54 1.75
N GLY A 174 10.65 21.38 0.62
CA GLY A 174 11.22 20.89 -0.63
C GLY A 174 11.30 19.37 -0.72
N GLU A 175 10.64 18.64 0.18
CA GLU A 175 10.52 17.19 0.14
C GLU A 175 9.39 16.78 -0.81
N LEU A 176 9.58 15.67 -1.53
CA LEU A 176 8.54 15.09 -2.35
C LEU A 176 7.96 13.87 -1.65
N GLU A 177 6.72 13.98 -1.21
CA GLU A 177 5.91 12.87 -0.71
C GLU A 177 5.15 12.23 -1.89
N VAL A 178 5.14 10.90 -1.98
CA VAL A 178 4.38 10.14 -2.97
C VAL A 178 3.43 9.20 -2.23
N TYR A 179 2.14 9.37 -2.48
CA TYR A 179 1.10 8.45 -2.01
C TYR A 179 0.57 7.67 -3.20
N THR A 180 0.51 6.34 -3.06
CA THR A 180 -0.03 5.46 -4.10
C THR A 180 -1.25 4.74 -3.57
N ASP A 181 -2.36 4.88 -4.27
CA ASP A 181 -3.64 4.24 -4.02
C ASP A 181 -3.87 3.16 -5.09
N SER A 182 -3.66 1.91 -4.67
CA SER A 182 -3.90 0.70 -5.47
C SER A 182 -5.18 -0.03 -5.05
N THR A 183 -6.09 0.62 -4.31
CA THR A 183 -7.29 -0.03 -3.76
C THR A 183 -8.26 -0.56 -4.83
N ASP A 184 -8.19 -0.03 -6.04
CA ASP A 184 -8.99 -0.49 -7.19
C ASP A 184 -8.31 -1.61 -8.01
N ASP A 185 -7.05 -1.96 -7.71
CA ASP A 185 -6.33 -3.04 -8.40
C ASP A 185 -6.57 -4.38 -7.72
N ARG A 186 -7.40 -5.22 -8.36
CA ARG A 186 -7.81 -6.51 -7.79
C ARG A 186 -6.67 -7.55 -7.73
N TYR A 187 -5.54 -7.27 -8.36
CA TYR A 187 -4.39 -8.18 -8.45
C TYR A 187 -3.24 -7.80 -7.50
N THR A 188 -3.37 -6.71 -6.73
CA THR A 188 -2.41 -6.30 -5.69
C THR A 188 -2.96 -6.53 -4.28
N ASP A 189 -2.25 -6.02 -3.27
CA ASP A 189 -2.70 -6.04 -1.88
C ASP A 189 -3.83 -5.03 -1.58
N GLN A 190 -4.24 -4.21 -2.57
CA GLN A 190 -5.36 -3.26 -2.48
C GLN A 190 -5.21 -2.27 -1.32
N LYS A 191 -3.99 -1.74 -1.14
CA LYS A 191 -3.65 -0.81 -0.06
C LYS A 191 -3.13 0.52 -0.57
N TRP A 192 -3.04 1.45 0.35
CA TRP A 192 -2.25 2.66 0.18
C TRP A 192 -0.78 2.38 0.52
N SER A 193 0.12 3.06 -0.18
CA SER A 193 1.54 3.10 0.15
C SER A 193 2.06 4.53 0.11
N PHE A 194 3.16 4.76 0.84
CA PHE A 194 3.79 6.06 0.99
C PHE A 194 5.30 5.94 0.78
N ALA A 195 5.85 6.88 0.03
CA ALA A 195 7.28 7.08 -0.11
C ALA A 195 7.62 8.56 0.06
N GLU A 196 8.81 8.84 0.56
CA GLU A 196 9.36 10.19 0.68
C GLU A 196 10.70 10.25 -0.04
N CYS A 197 10.91 11.31 -0.80
CA CYS A 197 12.04 11.43 -1.70
C CYS A 197 12.74 12.76 -1.42
N TYR A 198 13.98 12.67 -0.92
CA TYR A 198 14.85 13.81 -0.72
C TYR A 198 15.55 14.11 -2.04
N THR A 199 15.63 15.40 -2.42
CA THR A 199 16.20 15.86 -3.70
C THR A 199 15.56 15.21 -4.93
N PRO A 200 14.33 15.62 -5.33
CA PRO A 200 13.74 15.12 -6.56
C PRO A 200 14.60 15.59 -7.72
N GLU A 201 15.41 14.69 -8.27
CA GLU A 201 16.21 14.94 -9.47
C GLU A 201 15.31 14.97 -10.72
N TRP A 202 14.20 15.71 -10.63
CA TRP A 202 13.34 16.21 -11.70
C TRP A 202 12.86 15.17 -12.74
N LEU A 203 12.48 13.99 -12.21
CA LEU A 203 11.64 12.93 -12.80
C LEU A 203 12.24 12.23 -14.03
N ALA A 204 13.18 11.30 -13.82
CA ALA A 204 13.44 10.19 -14.74
C ALA A 204 12.94 8.89 -14.06
N GLU A 205 11.60 8.72 -14.03
CA GLU A 205 10.85 7.58 -13.46
C GLU A 205 11.18 7.34 -11.97
N ILE A 206 10.43 7.96 -11.06
CA ILE A 206 10.80 8.00 -9.63
C ILE A 206 10.86 6.59 -9.02
N SER A 207 12.09 6.14 -8.71
CA SER A 207 12.41 5.14 -7.69
C SER A 207 12.99 5.91 -6.50
N CYS A 208 12.24 5.94 -5.39
CA CYS A 208 12.77 6.36 -4.09
C CYS A 208 13.24 5.07 -3.43
N ASP A 209 14.55 4.86 -3.35
CA ASP A 209 15.11 3.71 -2.64
C ASP A 209 14.52 3.70 -1.21
N GLN A 210 13.75 2.64 -0.89
CA GLN A 210 13.24 2.39 0.46
C GLN A 210 14.34 1.90 1.39
#